data_AF-D4LCJ0-F1
#
_entry.id   AF-D4LCJ0-F1
#
_cell.length_a   1.000
_cell.length_b   1.000
_cell.length_c   1.000
_cell.angle_alpha   90.00
_cell.angle_beta   90.00
_cell.angle_gamma   90.00
#
_symmetry.space_group_name_H-M   'P 1'
#
loop_
_entity.id
_entity.type
_entity.pdbx_description
1 polymer ?
#
loop_
_entity_poly.entity_id
_entity_poly.type
_entity_poly.pdbx_seq_one_letter_code
_entity_poly.pdbx_strand_id
1 'polypeptide(L)'
;MIIRSKDKVQVGGKNKPVWVLDTDTLTVTHNTPDSEPSVTTFSSDHIKYHLHYSAEYRPTRLKKLVNDGTILSYLTELDRSIAEAIERQVGKMLENDVEYIRAVAVGDLAKARGLENMDCLIARDPVYAAIVYV
;
A
#
# COMPACT_ATOMS: atom_id res chain seq x y z
N MET A 1 -1.52 13.79 8.44
CA MET A 1 -0.57 13.78 9.58
C MET A 1 0.87 13.59 9.10
N ILE A 2 1.84 14.37 9.61
CA ILE A 2 3.27 14.21 9.27
C ILE A 2 4.06 13.63 10.46
N ILE A 3 4.81 12.56 10.23
CA ILE A 3 5.71 11.92 11.20
C ILE A 3 7.16 12.08 10.74
N ARG A 4 8.04 12.44 11.67
CA ARG A 4 9.47 12.64 11.43
C ARG A 4 10.28 11.69 12.31
N SER A 5 11.33 11.10 11.77
CA SER A 5 12.26 10.28 12.53
C SER A 5 12.96 11.10 13.62
N LYS A 6 13.37 10.42 14.69
CA LYS A 6 14.24 10.99 15.73
C LYS A 6 15.62 11.32 15.16
N ASP A 7 16.15 10.41 14.34
CA ASP A 7 17.45 10.56 13.72
C ASP A 7 17.42 11.66 12.68
N LYS A 8 18.51 12.42 12.62
CA LYS A 8 18.67 13.56 11.74
C LYS A 8 20.00 13.51 11.00
N VAL A 9 20.01 14.14 9.85
CA VAL A 9 21.14 14.23 8.93
C VAL A 9 21.33 15.68 8.49
N GLN A 10 22.58 16.07 8.26
CA GLN A 10 22.90 17.38 7.70
C GLN A 10 22.71 17.35 6.18
N VAL A 11 21.80 18.18 5.68
CA VAL A 11 21.53 18.32 4.24
C VAL A 11 21.58 19.80 3.89
N GLY A 12 22.58 20.21 3.12
CA GLY A 12 22.78 21.62 2.74
C GLY A 12 22.92 22.56 3.96
N GLY A 13 23.64 22.12 5.00
CA GLY A 13 23.85 22.89 6.23
C GLY A 13 22.63 22.97 7.17
N LYS A 14 21.56 22.23 6.89
CA LYS A 14 20.37 22.14 7.74
C LYS A 14 20.20 20.74 8.29
N ASN A 15 19.86 20.65 9.57
CA ASN A 15 19.57 19.37 10.23
C ASN A 15 18.14 18.91 9.89
N LYS A 16 18.00 17.88 9.06
CA LYS A 16 16.71 17.32 8.61
C LYS A 16 16.49 15.92 9.19
N PRO A 17 15.25 15.49 9.46
CA PRO A 17 14.97 14.08 9.82
C PRO A 17 15.39 13.14 8.70
N VAL A 18 15.99 11.99 9.03
CA VAL A 18 16.36 10.97 8.03
C VAL A 18 15.12 10.45 7.29
N TRP A 19 14.05 10.13 8.01
CA TRP A 19 12.79 9.65 7.44
C TRP A 19 11.62 10.57 7.77
N VAL A 20 10.77 10.82 6.78
CA VAL A 20 9.53 11.57 6.93
C VAL A 20 8.39 10.80 6.27
N LEU A 21 7.31 10.55 7.00
CA LEU A 21 6.05 10.02 6.47
C LEU A 21 5.02 11.15 6.49
N ASP A 22 4.41 11.43 5.34
CA ASP A 22 3.23 12.27 5.23
C ASP A 22 2.04 11.41 4.82
N THR A 23 1.11 11.23 5.75
CA THR A 23 -0.09 10.41 5.56
C THR A 23 -1.18 11.10 4.73
N ASP A 24 -1.11 12.43 4.54
CA ASP A 24 -2.11 13.16 3.74
C ASP A 24 -1.74 13.12 2.25
N THR A 25 -0.44 13.23 1.95
CA THR A 25 0.09 13.12 0.57
C THR A 25 0.53 11.71 0.20
N LEU A 26 0.47 10.76 1.15
CA LEU A 26 0.92 9.37 0.98
C LEU A 26 2.38 9.27 0.53
N THR A 27 3.24 10.12 1.08
CA THR A 27 4.65 10.19 0.71
C THR A 27 5.56 9.73 1.83
N VAL A 28 6.61 9.00 1.47
CA VAL A 28 7.75 8.70 2.32
C VAL A 28 8.96 9.41 1.73
N THR A 29 9.60 10.28 2.51
CA THR A 29 10.84 10.94 2.14
C THR A 29 12.00 10.35 2.94
N HIS A 30 13.08 10.01 2.24
CA HIS A 30 14.36 9.63 2.82
C HIS A 30 15.41 10.69 2.47
N ASN A 31 15.88 11.39 3.49
CA ASN A 31 16.94 12.39 3.38
C ASN A 31 18.29 11.72 3.61
N THR A 32 19.21 11.89 2.66
CA THR A 32 20.61 11.48 2.77
C THR A 32 21.50 12.73 2.81
N PRO A 33 22.72 12.66 3.40
CA PRO A 33 23.56 13.85 3.56
C PRO A 33 24.07 14.40 2.22
N ASP A 34 24.46 13.50 1.32
CA ASP A 34 25.23 13.83 0.11
C ASP A 34 24.40 13.71 -1.18
N SER A 35 23.07 13.59 -1.08
CA SER A 35 22.22 13.43 -2.26
C SER A 35 20.87 14.13 -2.09
N GLU A 36 20.17 14.29 -3.21
CA GLU A 36 18.81 14.78 -3.18
C GLU A 36 17.91 13.81 -2.39
N PRO A 37 16.94 14.31 -1.60
CA PRO A 37 16.01 13.46 -0.90
C PRO A 37 15.24 12.57 -1.87
N SER A 38 15.20 11.27 -1.58
CA SER A 38 14.35 10.34 -2.32
C SER A 38 12.93 10.40 -1.77
N VAL A 39 11.95 10.53 -2.68
CA VAL A 39 10.53 10.62 -2.33
C VAL A 39 9.81 9.47 -3.03
N THR A 40 9.12 8.64 -2.25
CA THR A 40 8.24 7.59 -2.75
C THR A 40 6.80 7.97 -2.45
N THR A 41 5.98 8.01 -3.49
CA THR A 41 4.54 8.32 -3.41
C THR A 41 3.74 7.04 -3.61
N PHE A 42 2.82 6.75 -2.70
CA PHE A 42 1.86 5.67 -2.84
C PHE A 42 0.54 6.22 -3.38
N SER A 43 -0.08 5.50 -4.32
CA SER A 43 -1.36 5.87 -4.93
C SER A 43 -2.50 4.90 -4.61
N SER A 44 -2.19 3.75 -4.02
CA SER A 44 -3.17 2.70 -3.72
C SER A 44 -4.17 3.12 -2.62
N ASP A 45 -5.46 2.92 -2.88
CA ASP A 45 -6.56 3.22 -1.93
C ASP A 45 -6.38 2.51 -0.58
N HIS A 46 -5.84 1.29 -0.59
CA HIS A 46 -5.65 0.53 0.64
C HIS A 46 -4.49 1.06 1.50
N ILE A 47 -3.44 1.61 0.90
CA ILE A 47 -2.38 2.29 1.64
C ILE A 47 -2.94 3.56 2.27
N LYS A 48 -3.75 4.31 1.51
CA LYS A 48 -4.48 5.47 2.03
C LYS A 48 -5.34 5.09 3.24
N TYR A 49 -6.19 4.07 3.09
CA TYR A 49 -7.04 3.59 4.17
C TYR A 49 -6.24 3.14 5.41
N HIS A 50 -5.18 2.34 5.21
CA HIS A 50 -4.31 1.86 6.28
C HIS A 50 -3.61 3.00 7.03
N LEU A 51 -3.10 4.00 6.32
CA LEU A 51 -2.40 5.13 6.92
C LEU A 51 -3.35 6.05 7.68
N HIS A 52 -4.55 6.33 7.15
CA HIS A 52 -5.58 7.09 7.88
C HIS A 52 -5.99 6.39 9.17
N TYR A 53 -6.32 5.10 9.11
CA TYR A 53 -6.68 4.32 10.30
C TYR A 53 -5.53 4.27 11.31
N SER A 54 -4.30 3.97 10.84
CA SER A 54 -3.14 3.87 11.73
C SER A 54 -2.75 5.21 12.34
N ALA A 55 -2.96 6.32 11.65
CA ALA A 55 -2.75 7.66 12.21
C ALA A 55 -3.72 7.97 13.36
N GLU A 56 -4.98 7.55 13.24
CA GLU A 56 -6.03 7.79 14.23
C GLU A 56 -5.92 6.83 15.44
N TYR A 57 -5.78 5.53 15.17
CA TYR A 57 -5.89 4.50 16.20
C TYR A 57 -4.55 3.92 16.67
N ARG A 58 -3.49 4.01 15.85
CA ARG A 58 -2.18 3.38 16.15
C ARG A 58 -0.96 4.30 15.86
N PRO A 59 -0.98 5.59 16.23
CA PRO A 59 0.08 6.54 15.84
C PRO A 59 1.47 6.15 16.38
N THR A 60 1.53 5.50 17.55
CA THR A 60 2.78 5.03 18.16
C THR A 60 3.49 3.99 17.29
N ARG A 61 2.74 3.14 16.59
CA ARG A 61 3.30 2.13 15.68
C ARG A 61 3.91 2.78 14.43
N LEU A 62 3.19 3.70 13.79
CA LEU A 62 3.72 4.44 12.64
C LEU A 62 4.99 5.22 13.03
N LYS A 63 4.97 5.86 14.21
CA LYS A 63 6.14 6.56 14.74
C LYS A 63 7.32 5.62 14.96
N LYS A 64 7.09 4.38 15.40
CA LYS A 64 8.13 3.37 15.52
C LYS A 64 8.72 3.02 14.14
N LEU A 65 7.90 2.70 13.15
CA LEU A 65 8.35 2.37 11.79
C LEU A 65 9.19 3.49 11.16
N VAL A 66 8.78 4.75 11.35
CA VAL A 66 9.53 5.91 10.84
C VAL A 66 10.86 6.10 11.57
N ASN A 67 10.90 5.88 12.88
CA ASN A 67 12.15 5.98 13.65
C ASN A 67 13.11 4.83 13.32
N ASP A 68 12.59 3.62 13.14
CA ASP A 68 13.37 2.42 12.84
C ASP A 68 13.84 2.43 11.36
N GLY A 69 13.38 3.39 10.55
CA GLY A 69 13.72 3.50 9.12
C GLY A 69 13.09 2.41 8.25
N THR A 70 12.09 1.70 8.75
CA THR A 70 11.43 0.56 8.08
C THR A 70 10.08 0.92 7.45
N ILE A 71 9.65 2.19 7.55
CA ILE A 71 8.35 2.63 7.03
C ILE A 71 8.20 2.40 5.52
N LEU A 72 9.26 2.64 4.73
CA LEU A 72 9.19 2.47 3.28
C LEU A 72 9.02 0.98 2.92
N SER A 73 9.86 0.11 3.45
CA SER A 73 9.77 -1.33 3.19
C SER A 73 8.45 -1.90 3.66
N TYR A 74 7.97 -1.47 4.84
CA TYR A 74 6.67 -1.87 5.38
C TYR A 74 5.51 -1.53 4.43
N LEU A 75 5.44 -0.29 3.94
CA LEU A 75 4.35 0.12 3.05
C LEU A 75 4.46 -0.56 1.67
N THR A 76 5.67 -0.74 1.14
CA THR A 76 5.88 -1.47 -0.12
C THR A 76 5.49 -2.94 -0.01
N GLU A 77 5.86 -3.60 1.08
CA GLU A 77 5.47 -4.99 1.34
C GLU A 77 3.96 -5.12 1.56
N LEU A 78 3.36 -4.17 2.26
CA LEU A 78 1.92 -4.12 2.48
C LEU A 78 1.17 -3.99 1.15
N ASP A 79 1.54 -3.03 0.30
CA ASP A 79 0.94 -2.77 -1.02
C ASP A 79 0.99 -4.03 -1.90
N ARG A 80 2.17 -4.66 -1.98
CA ARG A 80 2.36 -5.93 -2.70
C ARG A 80 1.50 -7.05 -2.12
N SER A 81 1.54 -7.25 -0.80
CA SER A 81 0.83 -8.37 -0.15
C SER A 81 -0.69 -8.28 -0.32
N ILE A 82 -1.23 -7.07 -0.40
CA ILE A 82 -2.64 -6.81 -0.64
C ILE A 82 -3.01 -7.11 -2.08
N ALA A 83 -2.19 -6.66 -3.05
CA ALA A 83 -2.38 -7.00 -4.45
C ALA A 83 -2.40 -8.52 -4.65
N GLU A 84 -1.41 -9.23 -4.11
CA GLU A 84 -1.33 -10.69 -4.16
C GLU A 84 -2.52 -11.38 -3.45
N ALA A 85 -3.04 -10.80 -2.36
CA ALA A 85 -4.21 -11.33 -1.66
C ALA A 85 -5.49 -11.19 -2.48
N ILE A 86 -5.68 -10.05 -3.16
CA ILE A 86 -6.81 -9.83 -4.07
C ILE A 86 -6.71 -10.80 -5.24
N GLU A 87 -5.56 -10.89 -5.91
CA GLU A 87 -5.36 -11.82 -7.05
C GLU A 87 -5.65 -13.27 -6.65
N ARG A 88 -5.16 -13.70 -5.47
CA ARG A 88 -5.44 -15.04 -4.95
C ARG A 88 -6.92 -15.28 -4.67
N GLN A 89 -7.63 -14.27 -4.17
CA GLN A 89 -9.06 -14.39 -3.88
C GLN A 89 -9.87 -14.45 -5.18
N VAL A 90 -9.56 -13.57 -6.14
CA VAL A 90 -10.19 -13.55 -7.47
C VAL A 90 -9.94 -14.87 -8.21
N GLY A 91 -8.71 -15.39 -8.19
CA GLY A 91 -8.41 -16.68 -8.81
C GLY A 91 -9.28 -17.83 -8.29
N LYS A 92 -9.54 -17.87 -6.98
CA LYS A 92 -10.44 -18.87 -6.37
C LYS A 92 -11.90 -18.69 -6.77
N MET A 93 -12.35 -17.45 -6.97
CA MET A 93 -13.72 -17.15 -7.40
C MET A 93 -13.92 -17.62 -8.84
N LEU A 94 -12.98 -17.28 -9.72
CA LEU A 94 -13.04 -17.60 -11.14
C LEU A 94 -12.87 -19.08 -11.45
N GLU A 95 -12.17 -19.85 -10.61
CA GLU A 95 -11.97 -21.29 -10.78
C GLU A 95 -13.29 -22.07 -10.90
N ASN A 96 -14.36 -21.57 -10.28
CA ASN A 96 -15.68 -22.19 -10.31
C ASN A 96 -16.73 -21.35 -11.05
N ASP A 97 -16.34 -20.24 -11.67
CA ASP A 97 -17.24 -19.38 -12.44
C ASP A 97 -17.44 -19.93 -13.86
N VAL A 98 -18.63 -20.53 -14.06
CA VAL A 98 -19.03 -21.11 -15.36
C VAL A 98 -19.09 -20.06 -16.47
N GLU A 99 -19.49 -18.83 -16.19
CA GLU A 99 -19.53 -17.77 -17.19
C GLU A 99 -18.15 -17.32 -17.61
N TYR A 100 -17.23 -17.19 -16.65
CA TYR A 100 -15.83 -16.87 -16.91
C TYR A 100 -15.16 -17.97 -17.73
N ILE A 101 -15.27 -19.23 -17.31
CA ILE A 101 -14.69 -20.38 -18.03
C ILE A 101 -15.19 -20.44 -19.47
N ARG A 102 -16.49 -20.19 -19.70
CA ARG A 102 -17.07 -20.14 -21.05
C ARG A 102 -16.52 -18.97 -21.87
N ALA A 103 -16.45 -17.78 -21.29
CA ALA A 103 -15.91 -16.59 -21.95
C ALA A 103 -14.46 -16.81 -22.41
N VAL A 104 -13.62 -17.37 -21.53
CA VAL A 104 -12.23 -17.76 -21.86
C VAL A 104 -12.20 -18.80 -22.97
N ALA A 105 -13.03 -19.85 -22.90
CA ALA A 105 -13.05 -20.93 -23.89
C ALA A 105 -13.43 -20.46 -25.31
N VAL A 106 -14.29 -19.45 -25.44
CA VAL A 106 -14.69 -18.88 -26.74
C VAL A 106 -13.84 -17.67 -27.17
N GLY A 107 -12.86 -17.27 -26.35
CA GLY A 107 -12.00 -16.12 -26.64
C GLY A 107 -12.66 -14.74 -26.44
N ASP A 108 -13.77 -14.66 -25.68
CA ASP A 108 -14.43 -13.40 -25.34
C ASP A 108 -13.66 -12.69 -24.20
N LEU A 109 -12.55 -12.07 -24.56
CA LEU A 109 -11.66 -11.37 -23.62
C LEU A 109 -12.34 -10.18 -22.95
N ALA A 110 -13.31 -9.55 -23.62
CA ALA A 110 -14.04 -8.42 -23.04
C ALA A 110 -14.93 -8.89 -21.89
N LYS A 111 -15.67 -9.98 -22.09
CA LYS A 111 -16.48 -10.59 -21.02
C LYS A 111 -15.61 -11.15 -19.89
N ALA A 112 -14.55 -11.89 -20.22
CA ALA A 112 -13.65 -12.45 -19.20
C ALA A 112 -13.06 -11.35 -18.30
N ARG A 113 -12.55 -10.26 -18.89
CA ARG A 113 -12.01 -9.12 -18.14
C ARG A 113 -13.08 -8.37 -17.34
N GLY A 114 -14.31 -8.31 -17.86
CA GLY A 114 -15.45 -7.75 -17.12
C GLY A 114 -15.73 -8.52 -15.84
N LEU A 115 -15.73 -9.85 -15.91
CA LEU A 115 -15.94 -10.73 -14.75
C LEU A 115 -14.78 -10.62 -13.75
N GLU A 116 -13.52 -10.66 -14.21
CA GLU A 116 -12.34 -10.44 -13.36
C GLU A 116 -12.41 -9.11 -12.58
N ASN A 117 -12.83 -8.03 -13.25
CA ASN A 117 -12.97 -6.72 -12.62
C ASN A 117 -14.06 -6.70 -11.54
N MET A 118 -15.18 -7.39 -11.78
CA MET A 118 -16.26 -7.52 -10.78
C MET A 118 -15.77 -8.30 -9.56
N ASP A 119 -15.06 -9.41 -9.77
CA ASP A 119 -14.50 -10.21 -8.68
C ASP A 119 -13.42 -9.45 -7.91
N CYS A 120 -12.61 -8.64 -8.59
CA CYS A 120 -11.67 -7.73 -7.93
C CYS A 120 -12.40 -6.79 -6.96
N LEU A 121 -13.53 -6.21 -7.37
CA LEU A 121 -14.31 -5.31 -6.49
C LEU A 121 -14.88 -6.07 -5.28
N ILE A 122 -15.37 -7.30 -5.48
CA ILE A 122 -15.89 -8.14 -4.39
C ILE A 122 -14.78 -8.54 -3.41
N ALA A 123 -13.59 -8.86 -3.92
CA ALA A 123 -12.45 -9.28 -3.10
C ALA A 123 -11.82 -8.14 -2.30
N ARG A 124 -11.99 -6.87 -2.71
CA ARG A 124 -11.38 -5.71 -2.03
C ARG A 124 -11.85 -5.56 -0.58
N ASP A 125 -13.15 -5.56 -0.34
CA ASP A 125 -13.73 -5.30 0.99
C ASP A 125 -13.21 -6.25 2.09
N PRO A 126 -13.27 -7.59 1.92
CA PRO A 126 -12.78 -8.51 2.94
C PRO A 126 -11.26 -8.42 3.13
N VAL A 127 -10.49 -8.18 2.06
CA VAL A 127 -9.04 -7.97 2.15
C VAL A 127 -8.75 -6.69 2.92
N TYR A 128 -9.46 -5.60 2.64
CA TYR A 128 -9.22 -4.31 3.28
C TYR A 128 -9.57 -4.32 4.77
N ALA A 129 -10.65 -4.99 5.13
CA ALA A 129 -11.02 -5.19 6.53
C ALA A 129 -9.92 -5.94 7.32
N ALA A 130 -9.22 -6.89 6.68
CA ALA A 130 -8.12 -7.62 7.31
C ALA A 130 -6.85 -6.77 7.50
N ILE A 131 -6.58 -5.79 6.62
CA ILE A 131 -5.40 -4.90 6.68
C ILE A 131 -5.33 -4.11 8.00
N VAL A 132 -6.48 -3.73 8.54
CA VAL A 132 -6.59 -2.92 9.77
C VAL A 132 -5.93 -3.59 10.97
N TYR A 133 -5.90 -4.92 10.98
CA TYR A 133 -5.32 -5.71 12.07
C TYR A 133 -3.83 -5.94 11.93
N VAL A 134 -3.27 -5.78 10.72
CA VAL A 134 -1.84 -5.99 10.41
C VAL A 134 -0.99 -5.00 11.17
#